data_AF-A0A258GN17-F1
#
_entry.id   AF-A0A258GN17-F1
#
_cell.length_a   1.000
_cell.length_b   1.000
_cell.length_c   1.000
_cell.angle_alpha   90.00
_cell.angle_beta   90.00
_cell.angle_gamma   90.00
#
_symmetry.space_group_name_H-M   'P 1'
#
loop_
_entity.id
_entity.type
_entity.pdbx_description
1 polymer ?
#
loop_
_entity_poly.entity_id
_entity_poly.type
_entity_poly.pdbx_seq_one_letter_code
_entity_poly.pdbx_strand_id
1 'polypeptide(L)'
;MAHVFRAALRCALPAAFALAPALAHAEDAPAQGATCPAERAIYTLPSEDGAIQAAFIPAKHWPSVVSDLYFKVTTGQRDYWFSFAVSNGYGGITLLPVENPYDAKAEDGGPASLLPDAETPEDQDAELELLAKLRFLPLDRDLMVTENPPSAGQDAPPYLMTPELGQALWYDVTMLTADPQAERDTMPRGAFRLTGCRAEAPAKAWP
;
A
#
# COMPACT_ATOMS: atom_id res chain seq x y z
N MET A 1 75.73 -46.29 29.21
CA MET A 1 75.06 -45.88 27.96
C MET A 1 73.61 -46.30 28.10
N ALA A 2 72.77 -45.43 28.69
CA ALA A 2 71.92 -44.45 27.98
C ALA A 2 70.78 -45.13 27.20
N HIS A 3 69.56 -44.66 27.51
CA HIS A 3 68.21 -45.00 27.02
C HIS A 3 67.38 -45.93 27.96
N VAL A 4 66.42 -45.47 28.79
CA VAL A 4 65.18 -44.63 28.58
C VAL A 4 64.19 -45.46 27.73
N PHE A 5 62.94 -45.81 28.08
CA PHE A 5 61.97 -45.35 29.08
C PHE A 5 60.87 -46.41 29.36
N ARG A 6 60.05 -46.12 30.37
CA ARG A 6 58.98 -46.92 31.01
C ARG A 6 57.68 -47.09 30.21
N ALA A 7 57.10 -48.28 30.39
CA ALA A 7 55.71 -48.64 30.74
C ALA A 7 54.48 -48.01 30.05
N ALA A 8 53.60 -48.92 29.62
CA ALA A 8 52.20 -48.73 29.24
C ALA A 8 51.30 -48.29 30.41
N LEU A 9 50.17 -47.62 30.13
CA LEU A 9 48.80 -48.18 30.19
C LEU A 9 47.71 -47.10 29.98
N ARG A 10 46.62 -47.55 29.33
CA ARG A 10 45.31 -46.96 29.00
C ARG A 10 44.72 -45.93 30.00
N CYS A 11 43.97 -44.94 29.48
CA CYS A 11 42.51 -44.79 29.71
C CYS A 11 41.89 -43.52 29.08
N ALA A 12 40.66 -43.68 28.59
CA ALA A 12 39.54 -42.72 28.47
C ALA A 12 39.59 -41.56 27.44
N LEU A 13 38.79 -41.73 26.37
CA LEU A 13 37.99 -40.67 25.73
C LEU A 13 36.89 -40.21 26.72
N PRO A 14 36.46 -38.93 26.71
CA PRO A 14 35.35 -38.57 25.81
C PRO A 14 35.30 -37.10 25.28
N ALA A 15 34.68 -37.00 24.09
CA ALA A 15 33.65 -36.06 23.64
C ALA A 15 33.76 -34.52 23.75
N ALA A 16 33.26 -33.89 22.67
CA ALA A 16 32.65 -32.56 22.53
C ALA A 16 33.63 -31.40 22.30
N PHE A 17 33.40 -30.44 21.39
CA PHE A 17 32.16 -29.86 20.86
C PHE A 17 32.39 -29.47 19.39
N ALA A 18 31.51 -29.91 18.49
CA ALA A 18 31.43 -29.34 17.15
C ALA A 18 30.72 -27.99 17.24
N LEU A 19 31.44 -26.89 17.00
CA LEU A 19 30.82 -25.59 16.76
C LEU A 19 30.20 -25.58 15.37
N ALA A 20 28.90 -25.84 15.29
CA ALA A 20 28.11 -25.49 14.12
C ALA A 20 27.74 -23.99 14.23
N PRO A 21 28.00 -23.16 13.20
CA PRO A 21 27.45 -21.82 13.15
C PRO A 21 25.93 -21.94 12.95
N ALA A 22 25.17 -21.52 13.96
CA ALA A 22 23.74 -21.29 13.81
C ALA A 22 23.55 -20.14 12.81
N LEU A 23 23.26 -20.49 11.55
CA LEU A 23 22.67 -19.56 10.60
C LEU A 23 21.28 -19.22 11.14
N ALA A 24 21.20 -18.13 11.90
CA ALA A 24 19.94 -17.50 12.26
C ALA A 24 19.19 -17.17 10.97
N HIS A 25 18.25 -18.03 10.60
CA HIS A 25 17.23 -17.68 9.65
C HIS A 25 16.35 -16.67 10.39
N ALA A 26 16.56 -15.38 10.09
CA ALA A 26 15.52 -14.39 10.31
C ALA A 26 14.39 -14.76 9.35
N GLU A 27 13.57 -15.70 9.78
CA GLU A 27 12.31 -15.98 9.13
C GLU A 27 11.46 -14.74 9.42
N ASP A 28 11.32 -13.88 8.42
CA ASP A 28 10.22 -12.91 8.36
C ASP A 28 8.94 -13.75 8.42
N ALA A 29 8.51 -14.02 9.65
CA ALA A 29 7.21 -14.58 9.90
C ALA A 29 6.24 -13.58 9.29
N PRO A 30 5.46 -13.98 8.27
CA PRO A 30 4.40 -13.11 7.82
C PRO A 30 3.52 -12.90 9.04
N ALA A 31 3.15 -11.66 9.33
CA ALA A 31 2.18 -11.32 10.36
C ALA A 31 0.79 -11.86 9.96
N GLN A 32 0.68 -13.18 9.87
CA GLN A 32 -0.54 -13.94 9.60
C GLN A 32 -1.29 -14.06 10.91
N GLY A 33 -2.03 -13.01 11.27
CA GLY A 33 -2.97 -13.09 12.39
C GLY A 33 -3.36 -11.77 13.02
N ALA A 34 -2.55 -10.73 12.88
CA ALA A 34 -2.93 -9.41 13.36
C ALA A 34 -3.79 -8.72 12.30
N THR A 35 -5.10 -8.63 12.54
CA THR A 35 -5.90 -7.60 11.87
C THR A 35 -5.42 -6.25 12.40
N CYS A 36 -5.23 -5.27 11.51
CA CYS A 36 -5.02 -3.90 11.94
C CYS A 36 -6.11 -3.00 11.40
N PRO A 37 -6.40 -1.90 12.12
CA PRO A 37 -7.22 -0.83 11.59
C PRO A 37 -6.69 -0.37 10.22
N ALA A 38 -7.59 -0.11 9.28
CA ALA A 38 -7.26 0.27 7.92
C ALA A 38 -6.26 1.44 7.86
N GLU A 39 -6.42 2.48 8.67
CA GLU A 39 -5.52 3.63 8.73
C GLU A 39 -4.11 3.30 9.21
N ARG A 40 -3.89 2.14 9.83
CA ARG A 40 -2.58 1.66 10.27
C ARG A 40 -1.96 0.68 9.28
N ALA A 41 -2.70 0.20 8.30
CA ALA A 41 -2.24 -0.81 7.37
C ALA A 41 -1.11 -0.30 6.46
N ILE A 42 -0.16 -1.18 6.18
CA ILE A 42 0.89 -0.98 5.20
C ILE A 42 0.71 -2.03 4.12
N TYR A 43 0.50 -1.56 2.90
CA TYR A 43 0.37 -2.41 1.74
C TYR A 43 1.57 -2.26 0.82
N THR A 44 1.97 -3.38 0.20
CA THR A 44 3.07 -3.36 -0.78
C THR A 44 2.69 -4.15 -2.03
N LEU A 45 3.12 -3.63 -3.17
CA LEU A 45 3.11 -4.28 -4.47
C LEU A 45 4.56 -4.34 -4.99
N PRO A 46 5.15 -5.53 -5.19
CA PRO A 46 6.47 -5.66 -5.79
C PRO A 46 6.51 -5.05 -7.20
N SER A 47 7.54 -4.25 -7.49
CA SER A 47 7.85 -3.72 -8.83
C SER A 47 9.36 -3.84 -9.09
N GLU A 48 9.76 -3.68 -10.36
CA GLU A 48 11.17 -3.75 -10.78
C GLU A 48 12.03 -2.67 -10.11
N ASP A 49 11.47 -1.47 -9.92
CA ASP A 49 12.15 -0.30 -9.35
C ASP A 49 12.03 -0.19 -7.81
N GLY A 50 11.51 -1.24 -7.16
CA GLY A 50 11.22 -1.26 -5.72
C GLY A 50 9.73 -1.44 -5.42
N ALA A 51 9.40 -1.73 -4.16
CA ALA A 51 8.01 -1.96 -3.79
C ALA A 51 7.19 -0.66 -3.82
N ILE A 52 6.10 -0.64 -4.58
CA ILE A 52 5.09 0.41 -4.52
C ILE A 52 4.29 0.20 -3.24
N GLN A 53 4.07 1.27 -2.49
CA GLN A 53 3.33 1.20 -1.24
C GLN A 53 1.94 1.79 -1.39
N ALA A 54 0.99 1.26 -0.64
CA ALA A 54 -0.30 1.89 -0.44
C ALA A 54 -0.64 1.97 1.05
N ALA A 55 -1.39 3.00 1.40
CA ALA A 55 -1.82 3.24 2.77
C ALA A 55 -3.16 3.99 2.78
N PHE A 56 -3.90 3.84 3.88
CA PHE A 56 -5.05 4.68 4.15
C PHE A 56 -4.67 5.79 5.12
N ILE A 57 -5.13 7.00 4.85
CA ILE A 57 -4.82 8.19 5.65
C ILE A 57 -6.12 8.75 6.21
N PRO A 58 -6.27 8.85 7.54
CA PRO A 58 -7.51 9.34 8.13
C PRO A 58 -7.64 10.84 7.89
N ALA A 59 -8.85 11.32 7.64
CA ALA A 59 -9.16 12.74 7.61
C ALA A 59 -9.67 13.22 8.98
N LYS A 60 -9.64 14.53 9.24
CA LYS A 60 -10.23 15.10 10.48
C LYS A 60 -11.75 15.15 10.38
N HIS A 61 -12.26 15.31 9.17
CA HIS A 61 -13.65 15.25 8.75
C HIS A 61 -13.82 14.22 7.60
N TRP A 62 -14.94 14.23 6.90
CA TRP A 62 -15.25 13.22 5.88
C TRP A 62 -14.79 13.70 4.49
N PRO A 63 -13.78 13.06 3.88
CA PRO A 63 -13.32 13.40 2.53
C PRO A 63 -14.26 12.87 1.44
N SER A 64 -15.16 11.96 1.81
CA SER A 64 -16.23 11.43 0.98
C SER A 64 -17.39 10.96 1.87
N VAL A 65 -18.56 10.73 1.28
CA VAL A 65 -19.71 10.17 2.01
C VAL A 65 -19.59 8.66 2.29
N VAL A 66 -18.56 8.00 1.75
CA VAL A 66 -18.41 6.52 1.79
C VAL A 66 -17.25 6.04 2.66
N SER A 67 -16.30 6.93 3.00
CA SER A 67 -15.17 6.64 3.88
C SER A 67 -14.61 7.93 4.47
N ASP A 68 -14.13 7.85 5.71
CA ASP A 68 -13.36 8.88 6.41
C ASP A 68 -11.84 8.78 6.16
N LEU A 69 -11.43 7.98 5.17
CA LEU A 69 -10.04 7.76 4.76
C LEU A 69 -9.79 8.29 3.34
N TYR A 70 -8.57 8.79 3.13
CA TYR A 70 -7.95 8.88 1.80
C TYR A 70 -7.21 7.58 1.49
N PHE A 71 -7.08 7.27 0.19
CA PHE A 71 -6.15 6.28 -0.31
C PHE A 71 -4.89 6.96 -0.84
N LYS A 72 -3.73 6.51 -0.38
CA LYS A 72 -2.44 7.00 -0.83
C LYS A 72 -1.69 5.87 -1.53
N VAL A 73 -1.14 6.15 -2.72
CA VAL A 73 -0.18 5.28 -3.41
C VAL A 73 1.16 6.01 -3.51
N THR A 74 2.22 5.36 -3.06
CA THR A 74 3.60 5.87 -3.14
C THR A 74 4.39 4.99 -4.10
N THR A 75 4.84 5.58 -5.20
CA THR A 75 5.71 4.94 -6.19
C THR A 75 7.18 5.34 -5.96
N GLY A 76 8.07 4.92 -6.86
CA GLY A 76 9.44 5.41 -6.87
C GLY A 76 9.57 6.90 -7.24
N GLN A 77 8.55 7.48 -7.88
CA GLN A 77 8.59 8.88 -8.34
C GLN A 77 7.84 9.83 -7.41
N ARG A 78 6.64 9.47 -6.93
CA ARG A 78 5.78 10.40 -6.19
C ARG A 78 4.66 9.72 -5.40
N ASP A 79 3.93 10.56 -4.68
CA ASP A 79 2.72 10.21 -3.97
C ASP A 79 1.47 10.61 -4.78
N TYR A 80 0.52 9.70 -4.87
CA TYR A 80 -0.80 9.90 -5.46
C TYR A 80 -1.88 9.77 -4.40
N TRP A 81 -2.85 10.67 -4.44
CA TRP A 81 -3.88 10.81 -3.41
C TRP A 81 -5.26 10.67 -4.03
N PHE A 82 -6.12 9.92 -3.35
CA PHE A 82 -7.47 9.65 -3.83
C PHE A 82 -8.47 9.73 -2.68
N SER A 83 -9.64 10.31 -2.96
CA SER A 83 -10.86 10.04 -2.19
C SER A 83 -11.65 8.91 -2.88
N PHE A 84 -12.75 8.47 -2.25
CA PHE A 84 -13.58 7.39 -2.77
C PHE A 84 -14.93 7.91 -3.23
N ALA A 85 -15.43 7.31 -4.31
CA ALA A 85 -16.84 7.36 -4.67
C ALA A 85 -17.35 5.93 -4.85
N VAL A 86 -18.62 5.71 -4.53
CA VAL A 86 -19.32 4.47 -4.87
C VAL A 86 -20.54 4.80 -5.73
N SER A 87 -20.80 3.95 -6.71
CA SER A 87 -22.06 4.02 -7.44
C SER A 87 -23.19 3.45 -6.57
N ASN A 88 -24.34 4.13 -6.48
CA ASN A 88 -25.52 3.71 -5.70
C ASN A 88 -26.22 2.47 -6.31
N GLY A 89 -25.52 1.34 -6.42
CA GLY A 89 -26.03 0.11 -7.02
C GLY A 89 -24.92 -0.88 -7.32
N TYR A 90 -24.50 -0.98 -8.59
CA TYR A 90 -23.63 -2.05 -9.11
C TYR A 90 -22.29 -1.56 -9.71
N GLY A 91 -21.97 -0.26 -9.60
CA GLY A 91 -20.80 0.33 -10.29
C GLY A 91 -19.46 0.17 -9.59
N GLY A 92 -19.42 -0.42 -8.39
CA GLY A 92 -18.19 -0.60 -7.61
C GLY A 92 -17.67 0.70 -6.98
N ILE A 93 -16.42 0.65 -6.51
CA ILE A 93 -15.73 1.76 -5.86
C ILE A 93 -14.76 2.37 -6.88
N THR A 94 -14.80 3.70 -6.99
CA THR A 94 -13.90 4.49 -7.85
C THR A 94 -13.02 5.39 -6.98
N LEU A 95 -11.75 5.49 -7.35
CA LEU A 95 -10.81 6.45 -6.80
C LEU A 95 -10.98 7.77 -7.53
N LEU A 96 -11.19 8.86 -6.77
CA LEU A 96 -11.21 10.21 -7.29
C LEU A 96 -9.88 10.89 -6.97
N PRO A 97 -9.08 11.29 -7.97
CA PRO A 97 -7.78 11.90 -7.74
C PRO A 97 -7.96 13.28 -7.10
N VAL A 98 -7.20 13.53 -6.03
CA VAL A 98 -7.20 14.78 -5.28
C VAL A 98 -5.77 15.25 -5.04
N GLU A 99 -5.61 16.51 -4.70
CA GLU A 99 -4.33 17.04 -4.24
C GLU A 99 -3.90 16.45 -2.89
N ASN A 100 -2.68 16.74 -2.46
CA ASN A 100 -2.17 16.29 -1.16
C ASN A 100 -3.03 16.87 0.00
N PRO A 101 -3.72 16.02 0.79
CA PRO A 101 -4.64 16.48 1.84
C PRO A 101 -3.92 17.06 3.07
N TYR A 102 -2.58 17.01 3.11
CA TYR A 102 -1.78 17.67 4.14
C TYR A 102 -1.37 19.10 3.78
N ASP A 103 -1.60 19.55 2.54
CA ASP A 103 -1.24 20.90 2.13
C ASP A 103 -2.09 21.95 2.87
N ALA A 104 -1.52 23.11 3.18
CA ALA A 104 -2.21 24.17 3.91
C ALA A 104 -3.50 24.65 3.20
N LYS A 105 -3.51 24.63 1.86
CA LYS A 105 -4.69 25.00 1.05
C LYS A 105 -5.88 24.03 1.24
N ALA A 106 -5.65 22.83 1.76
CA ALA A 106 -6.70 21.86 2.02
C ALA A 106 -7.46 22.14 3.34
N GLU A 107 -6.97 23.04 4.19
CA GLU A 107 -7.54 23.29 5.52
C GLU A 107 -9.00 23.78 5.49
N ASP A 108 -9.34 24.65 4.52
CA ASP A 108 -10.66 25.31 4.50
C ASP A 108 -11.80 24.39 4.02
N GLY A 109 -11.49 23.36 3.21
CA GLY A 109 -12.52 22.55 2.56
C GLY A 109 -12.08 21.18 2.05
N GLY A 110 -10.86 20.74 2.36
CA GLY A 110 -10.23 19.55 1.81
C GLY A 110 -9.36 19.84 0.57
N PRO A 111 -8.59 18.85 0.11
CA PRO A 111 -7.79 18.98 -1.11
C PRO A 111 -8.68 19.17 -2.34
N ALA A 112 -8.19 19.92 -3.32
CA ALA A 112 -8.93 20.10 -4.58
C ALA A 112 -9.01 18.77 -5.36
N SER A 113 -10.10 18.60 -6.11
CA SER A 113 -10.19 17.57 -7.14
C SER A 113 -9.16 17.84 -8.23
N LEU A 114 -8.53 16.79 -8.75
CA LEU A 114 -7.65 16.84 -9.91
C LEU A 114 -8.38 16.48 -11.22
N LEU A 115 -9.63 16.03 -11.13
CA LEU A 115 -10.47 15.86 -12.31
C LEU A 115 -10.79 17.24 -12.90
N PRO A 116 -10.58 17.43 -14.22
CA PRO A 116 -10.92 18.69 -14.87
C PRO A 116 -12.44 18.92 -14.83
N ASP A 117 -12.86 20.18 -14.79
CA ASP A 117 -14.25 20.51 -15.05
C ASP A 117 -14.56 20.20 -16.52
N ALA A 118 -15.53 19.32 -16.77
CA ALA A 118 -15.94 18.98 -18.13
C ALA A 118 -16.70 20.15 -18.77
N GLU A 119 -16.00 20.98 -19.53
CA GLU A 119 -16.57 22.12 -20.27
C GLU A 119 -17.11 21.70 -21.66
N THR A 120 -16.55 20.63 -22.23
CA THR A 120 -16.93 20.07 -23.53
C THR A 120 -17.34 18.59 -23.44
N PRO A 121 -18.10 18.06 -24.41
CA PRO A 121 -18.38 16.62 -24.49
C PRO A 121 -17.10 15.77 -24.55
N GLU A 122 -16.06 16.26 -25.22
CA GLU A 122 -14.77 15.57 -25.32
C GLU A 122 -14.06 15.49 -23.96
N ASP A 123 -14.13 16.55 -23.15
CA ASP A 123 -13.58 16.53 -21.78
C ASP A 123 -14.34 15.54 -20.91
N GLN A 124 -15.67 15.48 -21.07
CA GLN A 124 -16.51 14.53 -20.35
C GLN A 124 -16.17 13.07 -20.72
N ASP A 125 -15.97 12.79 -22.00
CA ASP A 125 -15.57 11.45 -22.46
C ASP A 125 -14.19 11.06 -21.90
N ALA A 126 -13.24 11.99 -21.88
CA ALA A 126 -11.91 11.77 -21.31
C ALA A 126 -11.97 11.51 -19.79
N GLU A 127 -12.78 12.27 -19.05
CA GLU A 127 -13.01 12.04 -17.62
C GLU A 127 -13.61 10.66 -17.37
N LEU A 128 -14.64 10.27 -18.14
CA LEU A 128 -15.26 8.95 -18.01
C LEU A 128 -14.27 7.82 -18.33
N GLU A 129 -13.41 7.99 -19.33
CA GLU A 129 -12.35 7.03 -19.65
C GLU A 129 -11.35 6.90 -18.50
N LEU A 130 -10.92 8.02 -17.89
CA LEU A 130 -10.05 8.01 -16.72
C LEU A 130 -10.71 7.30 -15.54
N LEU A 131 -11.95 7.67 -15.19
CA LEU A 131 -12.66 7.09 -14.06
C LEU A 131 -12.88 5.58 -14.23
N ALA A 132 -13.03 5.09 -15.46
CA ALA A 132 -13.09 3.66 -15.76
C ALA A 132 -11.77 2.91 -15.45
N LYS A 133 -10.63 3.63 -15.44
CA LYS A 133 -9.30 3.09 -15.06
C LYS A 133 -9.03 3.19 -13.55
N LEU A 134 -9.79 4.01 -12.82
CA LEU A 134 -9.57 4.29 -11.40
C LEU A 134 -10.41 3.43 -10.47
N ARG A 135 -10.66 2.17 -10.84
CA ARG A 135 -11.43 1.22 -10.02
C ARG A 135 -10.63 0.77 -8.80
N PHE A 136 -11.31 0.66 -7.68
CA PHE A 136 -10.76 0.15 -6.43
C PHE A 136 -11.52 -1.10 -5.99
N LEU A 137 -10.78 -2.18 -5.78
CA LEU A 137 -11.32 -3.48 -5.42
C LEU A 137 -10.64 -3.95 -4.12
N PRO A 138 -11.21 -3.62 -2.95
CA PRO A 138 -10.82 -4.22 -1.68
C PRO A 138 -11.30 -5.68 -1.68
N LEU A 139 -10.41 -6.58 -1.30
CA LEU A 139 -10.68 -8.02 -1.29
C LEU A 139 -10.52 -8.57 0.13
N ASP A 140 -11.42 -9.46 0.52
CA ASP A 140 -11.31 -10.22 1.76
C ASP A 140 -10.30 -11.39 1.64
N ARG A 141 -10.25 -12.24 2.67
CA ARG A 141 -9.34 -13.40 2.72
C ARG A 141 -9.70 -14.48 1.69
N ASP A 142 -10.95 -14.52 1.24
CA ASP A 142 -11.45 -15.45 0.23
C ASP A 142 -11.36 -14.85 -1.19
N LEU A 143 -10.70 -13.70 -1.33
CA LEU A 143 -10.54 -12.94 -2.57
C LEU A 143 -11.88 -12.44 -3.15
N MET A 144 -12.88 -12.25 -2.30
CA MET A 144 -14.15 -11.66 -2.69
C MET A 144 -14.08 -10.13 -2.58
N VAL A 145 -14.62 -9.44 -3.58
CA VAL A 145 -14.69 -7.97 -3.60
C VAL A 145 -15.71 -7.51 -2.56
N THR A 146 -15.30 -6.58 -1.69
CA THR A 146 -16.22 -5.93 -0.76
C THR A 146 -16.85 -4.70 -1.38
N GLU A 147 -18.09 -4.39 -0.99
CA GLU A 147 -18.90 -3.35 -1.63
C GLU A 147 -18.47 -1.91 -1.27
N ASN A 148 -17.85 -1.72 -0.12
CA ASN A 148 -17.47 -0.40 0.39
C ASN A 148 -15.97 -0.28 0.61
N PRO A 149 -15.40 0.93 0.46
CA PRO A 149 -14.05 1.20 0.94
C PRO A 149 -14.01 1.08 2.48
N PRO A 150 -12.85 0.73 3.07
CA PRO A 150 -12.73 0.68 4.52
C PRO A 150 -12.85 2.10 5.13
N SER A 151 -13.34 2.16 6.36
CA SER A 151 -13.33 3.36 7.23
C SER A 151 -12.33 3.18 8.38
N ALA A 152 -11.94 4.27 9.02
CA ALA A 152 -11.02 4.24 10.16
C ALA A 152 -11.55 3.34 11.28
N GLY A 153 -10.65 2.57 11.89
CA GLY A 153 -10.99 1.61 12.94
C GLY A 153 -11.59 0.29 12.43
N GLN A 154 -11.97 0.18 11.15
CA GLN A 154 -12.36 -1.10 10.55
C GLN A 154 -11.11 -1.94 10.23
N ASP A 155 -11.29 -3.25 10.18
CA ASP A 155 -10.23 -4.16 9.77
C ASP A 155 -9.75 -3.85 8.34
N ALA A 156 -8.44 -3.75 8.18
CA ALA A 156 -7.78 -3.58 6.90
C ALA A 156 -8.06 -4.78 5.97
N PRO A 157 -8.56 -4.57 4.73
CA PRO A 157 -8.69 -5.64 3.75
C PRO A 157 -7.32 -6.31 3.51
N PRO A 158 -7.22 -7.65 3.45
CA PRO A 158 -5.94 -8.32 3.21
C PRO A 158 -5.28 -7.98 1.87
N TYR A 159 -6.10 -7.70 0.85
CA TYR A 159 -5.62 -7.34 -0.48
C TYR A 159 -6.40 -6.14 -1.04
N LEU A 160 -5.69 -5.30 -1.78
CA LEU A 160 -6.29 -4.21 -2.56
C LEU A 160 -5.89 -4.38 -4.02
N MET A 161 -6.83 -4.19 -4.93
CA MET A 161 -6.55 -4.17 -6.36
C MET A 161 -7.02 -2.85 -6.98
N THR A 162 -6.17 -2.30 -7.83
CA THR A 162 -6.46 -1.14 -8.68
C THR A 162 -6.06 -1.51 -10.10
N PRO A 163 -6.86 -2.34 -10.80
CA PRO A 163 -6.35 -3.16 -11.91
C PRO A 163 -5.80 -2.35 -13.08
N GLU A 164 -6.37 -1.16 -13.30
CA GLU A 164 -6.00 -0.25 -14.38
C GLU A 164 -5.19 0.98 -13.90
N LEU A 165 -4.84 1.10 -12.62
CA LEU A 165 -4.12 2.27 -12.11
C LEU A 165 -2.75 2.43 -12.80
N GLY A 166 -2.02 1.35 -13.05
CA GLY A 166 -0.77 1.42 -13.80
C GLY A 166 -0.92 1.92 -15.23
N GLN A 167 -2.08 1.73 -15.86
CA GLN A 167 -2.38 2.33 -17.16
C GLN A 167 -2.63 3.84 -17.01
N ALA A 168 -3.40 4.26 -16.01
CA ALA A 168 -3.66 5.67 -15.74
C ALA A 168 -2.36 6.43 -15.39
N LEU A 169 -1.49 5.83 -14.58
CA LEU A 169 -0.16 6.38 -14.25
C LEU A 169 0.75 6.53 -15.48
N TRP A 170 0.53 5.77 -16.53
CA TRP A 170 1.35 5.81 -17.74
C TRP A 170 0.83 6.82 -18.78
N TYR A 171 -0.49 6.88 -18.98
CA TYR A 171 -1.10 7.68 -20.05
C TYR A 171 -1.77 8.96 -19.56
N ASP A 172 -2.21 9.00 -18.31
CA ASP A 172 -3.12 10.03 -17.78
C ASP A 172 -2.53 10.72 -16.52
N VAL A 173 -1.21 10.64 -16.32
CA VAL A 173 -0.54 11.06 -15.07
C VAL A 173 -0.82 12.51 -14.69
N THR A 174 -0.99 13.39 -15.67
CA THR A 174 -1.29 14.82 -15.46
C THR A 174 -2.65 15.06 -14.84
N MET A 175 -3.56 14.08 -14.87
CA MET A 175 -4.86 14.12 -14.19
C MET A 175 -4.82 13.45 -12.80
N LEU A 176 -3.66 12.95 -12.38
CA LEU A 176 -3.46 12.22 -11.12
C LEU A 176 -2.56 12.97 -10.13
N THR A 177 -1.92 14.06 -10.54
CA THR A 177 -1.07 14.89 -9.67
C THR A 177 -1.13 16.36 -10.08
N ALA A 178 -0.93 17.24 -9.10
CA ALA A 178 -0.81 18.69 -9.32
C ALA A 178 0.58 19.11 -9.87
N ASP A 179 1.53 18.18 -10.00
CA ASP A 179 2.85 18.46 -10.56
C ASP A 179 2.76 18.60 -12.10
N PRO A 180 2.95 19.82 -12.65
CA PRO A 180 2.82 20.06 -14.08
C PRO A 180 3.99 19.46 -14.89
N GLN A 181 5.04 18.96 -14.24
CA GLN A 181 6.17 18.30 -14.88
C GLN A 181 6.16 16.78 -14.63
N ALA A 182 5.04 16.23 -14.14
CA ALA A 182 4.91 14.82 -13.88
C ALA A 182 5.10 14.00 -15.16
N GLU A 183 6.16 13.19 -15.16
CA GLU A 183 6.35 12.16 -16.17
C GLU A 183 5.57 10.88 -15.81
N ARG A 184 5.32 10.04 -16.81
CA ARG A 184 4.71 8.72 -16.64
C ARG A 184 5.37 7.92 -15.52
N ASP A 185 4.54 7.17 -14.80
CA ASP A 185 5.00 6.27 -13.74
C ASP A 185 4.66 4.81 -14.06
N THR A 186 5.53 3.90 -13.64
CA THR A 186 5.39 2.47 -13.92
C THR A 186 4.81 1.78 -12.71
N MET A 187 3.70 1.08 -12.91
CA MET A 187 3.13 0.20 -11.89
C MET A 187 2.73 -1.14 -12.52
N PRO A 188 3.22 -2.27 -11.99
CA PRO A 188 2.83 -3.57 -12.50
C PRO A 188 1.37 -3.86 -12.15
N ARG A 189 0.75 -4.78 -12.90
CA ARG A 189 -0.57 -5.31 -12.54
C ARG A 189 -0.40 -6.29 -11.40
N GLY A 190 -1.20 -6.12 -10.34
CA GLY A 190 -1.19 -7.04 -9.21
C GLY A 190 -2.07 -6.55 -8.09
N ALA A 191 -2.07 -7.32 -7.00
CA ALA A 191 -2.71 -6.94 -5.76
C ALA A 191 -1.67 -6.41 -4.77
N PHE A 192 -1.95 -5.24 -4.22
CA PHE A 192 -1.32 -4.78 -3.00
C PHE A 192 -1.64 -5.76 -1.88
N ARG A 193 -0.61 -6.23 -1.17
CA ARG A 193 -0.77 -7.15 -0.03
C ARG A 193 -0.55 -6.40 1.26
N LEU A 194 -1.41 -6.65 2.25
CA LEU A 194 -1.16 -6.20 3.63
C LEU A 194 0.11 -6.89 4.15
N THR A 195 1.17 -6.13 4.35
CA THR A 195 2.48 -6.65 4.79
C THR A 195 2.85 -6.23 6.19
N GLY A 196 2.17 -5.24 6.75
CA GLY A 196 2.39 -4.84 8.13
C GLY A 196 1.39 -3.81 8.59
N CYS A 197 1.57 -3.42 9.85
CA CYS A 197 0.72 -2.45 10.51
C CYS A 197 1.61 -1.47 11.28
N ARG A 198 1.37 -0.18 11.11
CA ARG A 198 2.04 0.88 11.87
C ARG A 198 1.68 0.75 13.35
N ALA A 199 2.61 1.15 14.22
CA ALA A 199 2.35 1.20 15.66
C ALA A 199 1.20 2.17 15.97
N GLU A 200 1.18 3.32 15.29
CA GLU A 200 0.18 4.38 15.43
C GLU A 200 -0.38 4.76 14.06
N ALA A 201 -1.60 5.31 14.06
CA ALA A 201 -2.19 5.86 12.84
C ALA A 201 -1.39 7.09 12.37
N PRO A 202 -1.31 7.35 11.06
CA PRO A 202 -0.81 8.61 10.54
C PRO A 202 -1.60 9.79 11.12
N ALA A 203 -0.96 10.97 11.14
CA ALA A 203 -1.66 12.21 11.49
C ALA A 203 -2.88 12.39 10.57
N LYS A 204 -3.98 12.88 11.13
CA LYS A 204 -5.18 13.14 10.33
C LYS A 204 -4.92 14.26 9.32
N ALA A 205 -5.26 14.02 8.07
CA ALA A 205 -5.20 15.01 6.99
C ALA A 205 -6.47 15.88 6.97
N TRP A 206 -6.47 16.95 6.19
CA TRP A 206 -7.65 17.79 5.99
C TRP A 206 -8.64 17.13 5.00
N PRO A 207 -9.93 17.49 5.01
CA PRO A 207 -10.56 18.41 5.96
C PRO A 207 -10.61 17.82 7.36
#